data_AF-A0A1Z4MRH7-F1
#
_entry.id   AF-A0A1Z4MRH7-F1
#
_cell.length_a   1.000
_cell.length_b   1.000
_cell.length_c   1.000
_cell.angle_alpha   90.00
_cell.angle_beta   90.00
_cell.angle_gamma   90.00
#
_symmetry.space_group_name_H-M   'P 1'
#
loop_
_entity.id
_entity.type
_entity.pdbx_description
1 polymer ?
#
loop_
_entity_poly.entity_id
_entity_poly.type
_entity_poly.pdbx_seq_one_letter_code
_entity_poly.pdbx_strand_id
1 'polypeptide(L)'
;MDRNTQKEEFSYAYIQAVASVAGYTVELKRRAMDNAGVDVTIEVPGEIGETLFPKFDAQVKCTSSQSIFHNKFIKFPLEVKNYIKLRHEKPLTPQLLIVILVPDDINGWLNISENETLMKKCGYWISLKGQPKTNNNSTITIDIPRINLFTPSALSLIMDKIVRGEDL
;
A
#
# COMPACT_ATOMS: atom_id res chain seq x y z
N MET A 1 14.06 17.03 -6.15
CA MET A 1 13.90 15.77 -5.38
C MET A 1 14.92 14.77 -5.88
N ASP A 2 15.53 14.00 -4.98
CA ASP A 2 16.25 12.80 -5.37
C ASP A 2 15.27 11.71 -5.85
N ARG A 3 15.80 10.64 -6.45
CA ARG A 3 14.97 9.59 -7.07
C ARG A 3 14.09 8.85 -6.07
N ASN A 4 14.51 8.69 -4.80
CA ASN A 4 13.69 8.01 -3.80
C ASN A 4 12.50 8.86 -3.39
N THR A 5 12.71 10.17 -3.18
CA THR A 5 11.61 11.10 -2.92
C THR A 5 10.63 11.15 -4.11
N GLN A 6 11.12 11.11 -5.35
CA GLN A 6 10.23 11.01 -6.53
C GLN A 6 9.39 9.71 -6.52
N LYS A 7 10.00 8.56 -6.19
CA LYS A 7 9.32 7.26 -6.09
C LYS A 7 8.21 7.30 -5.06
N GLU A 8 8.49 7.92 -3.91
CA GLU A 8 7.55 8.10 -2.82
C GLU A 8 6.35 8.96 -3.24
N GLU A 9 6.58 10.19 -3.74
CA GLU A 9 5.50 11.08 -4.18
C GLU A 9 4.66 10.46 -5.32
N PHE A 10 5.30 9.77 -6.26
CA PHE A 10 4.59 9.08 -7.34
C PHE A 10 3.71 7.94 -6.80
N SER A 11 4.15 7.25 -5.75
CA SER A 11 3.35 6.19 -5.12
C SER A 11 2.14 6.75 -4.38
N TYR A 12 2.25 7.93 -3.76
CA TYR A 12 1.10 8.63 -3.19
C TYR A 12 0.10 9.06 -4.27
N ALA A 13 0.57 9.61 -5.38
CA ALA A 13 -0.27 9.95 -6.52
C ALA A 13 -1.00 8.72 -7.09
N TYR A 14 -0.34 7.57 -7.19
CA TYR A 14 -0.97 6.32 -7.64
C TYR A 14 -2.09 5.89 -6.68
N ILE A 15 -1.85 5.93 -5.38
CA ILE A 15 -2.84 5.56 -4.36
C ILE A 15 -4.04 6.52 -4.41
N GLN A 16 -3.79 7.83 -4.55
CA GLN A 16 -4.85 8.83 -4.71
C GLN A 16 -5.67 8.58 -5.98
N ALA A 17 -5.04 8.24 -7.11
CA ALA A 17 -5.75 7.89 -8.33
C ALA A 17 -6.66 6.67 -8.12
N VAL A 18 -6.16 5.59 -7.52
CA VAL A 18 -6.96 4.38 -7.20
C VAL A 18 -8.10 4.71 -6.24
N ALA A 19 -7.83 5.41 -5.15
CA ALA A 19 -8.82 5.75 -4.13
C ALA A 19 -9.92 6.67 -4.68
N SER A 20 -9.56 7.65 -5.51
CA SER A 20 -10.54 8.56 -6.11
C SER A 20 -11.55 7.84 -7.00
N VAL A 21 -11.11 6.83 -7.76
CA VAL A 21 -12.01 5.99 -8.57
C VAL A 21 -12.90 5.10 -7.68
N ALA A 22 -12.40 4.68 -6.53
CA ALA A 22 -13.20 3.95 -5.54
C ALA A 22 -14.16 4.87 -4.72
N GLY A 23 -14.04 6.20 -4.86
CA GLY A 23 -14.84 7.17 -4.10
C GLY A 23 -14.31 7.43 -2.68
N TYR A 24 -13.04 7.14 -2.39
CA TYR A 24 -12.43 7.22 -1.07
C TYR A 24 -11.47 8.41 -0.95
N THR A 25 -11.21 8.84 0.29
CA THR A 25 -10.25 9.91 0.60
C THR A 25 -8.90 9.32 1.01
N VAL A 26 -7.83 10.08 0.77
CA VAL A 26 -6.46 9.72 1.17
C VAL A 26 -5.87 10.88 1.94
N GLU A 27 -5.51 10.66 3.20
CA GLU A 27 -4.79 11.61 4.04
C GLU A 27 -3.31 11.23 4.11
N LEU A 28 -2.42 12.10 3.63
CA LEU A 28 -0.97 11.94 3.81
C LEU A 28 -0.59 12.32 5.25
N LYS A 29 0.18 11.46 5.91
CA LYS A 29 0.57 11.69 7.29
C LYS A 29 1.74 12.65 7.41
N ARG A 30 1.72 13.41 8.51
CA ARG A 30 2.84 14.28 8.88
C ARG A 30 4.05 13.44 9.31
N ARG A 31 5.25 14.01 9.19
CA ARG A 31 6.54 13.37 9.50
C ARG A 31 6.59 12.55 10.79
N ALA A 32 5.90 12.97 11.86
CA ALA A 32 5.88 12.21 13.10
C ALA A 32 5.19 10.83 12.97
N MET A 33 4.09 10.78 12.21
CA MET A 33 3.34 9.54 11.94
C MET A 33 3.98 8.71 10.83
N ASP A 34 4.53 9.37 9.81
CA ASP A 34 5.37 8.74 8.78
C ASP A 34 6.60 8.04 9.39
N ASN A 35 7.34 8.71 10.28
CA ASN A 35 8.41 8.08 11.06
C ASN A 35 7.89 6.93 11.95
N ALA A 36 6.62 6.99 12.36
CA ALA A 36 5.94 5.92 13.08
C ALA A 36 5.49 4.76 12.16
N GLY A 37 5.68 4.84 10.84
CA GLY A 37 5.43 3.78 9.87
C GLY A 37 4.03 3.84 9.25
N VAL A 38 3.34 4.97 9.35
CA VAL A 38 2.05 5.21 8.69
C VAL A 38 2.21 6.37 7.73
N ASP A 39 2.20 6.07 6.44
CA ASP A 39 2.44 7.05 5.38
C ASP A 39 1.11 7.69 4.96
N VAL A 40 0.03 6.89 4.89
CA VAL A 40 -1.30 7.35 4.50
C VAL A 40 -2.41 6.73 5.35
N THR A 41 -3.54 7.44 5.50
CA THR A 41 -4.84 6.84 5.87
C THR A 41 -5.75 6.88 4.64
N ILE A 42 -6.39 5.76 4.31
CA ILE A 42 -7.45 5.70 3.32
C ILE A 42 -8.77 5.55 4.05
N GLU A 43 -9.74 6.39 3.74
CA GLU A 43 -11.00 6.50 4.48
C GLU A 43 -12.18 6.62 3.52
N VAL A 44 -13.31 6.02 3.88
CA VAL A 44 -14.55 6.15 3.13
C VAL A 44 -15.30 7.39 3.64
N PRO A 45 -15.59 8.39 2.79
CA PRO A 45 -16.38 9.55 3.17
C PRO A 45 -17.86 9.17 3.25
N GLY A 46 -18.28 8.61 4.38
CA GLY A 46 -19.66 8.16 4.61
C GLY A 46 -19.71 6.89 5.45
N GLU A 47 -20.66 6.02 5.13
CA GLU A 47 -20.86 4.75 5.82
C GLU A 47 -20.81 3.57 4.85
N ILE A 48 -20.34 2.43 5.33
CA ILE A 48 -20.51 1.12 4.69
C ILE A 48 -21.26 0.25 5.69
N GLY A 49 -22.46 -0.21 5.32
CA GLY A 49 -23.38 -0.84 6.27
C GLY A 49 -23.70 0.14 7.41
N GLU A 50 -23.49 -0.29 8.65
CA GLU A 50 -23.72 0.53 9.85
C GLU A 50 -22.43 1.17 10.40
N THR A 51 -21.31 1.06 9.67
CA THR A 51 -20.01 1.61 10.10
C THR A 51 -19.74 2.94 9.42
N LEU A 52 -19.67 4.00 10.23
CA LEU A 52 -19.34 5.35 9.78
C LEU A 52 -17.80 5.54 9.68
N PHE A 53 -17.37 6.16 8.58
CA PHE A 53 -15.97 6.47 8.24
C PHE A 53 -14.99 5.29 8.39
N PRO A 54 -15.28 4.12 7.78
CA PRO A 54 -14.34 3.01 7.79
C PRO A 54 -13.04 3.44 7.12
N LYS A 55 -11.93 3.03 7.73
CA LYS A 55 -10.58 3.42 7.32
C LYS A 55 -9.55 2.35 7.61
N PHE A 56 -8.42 2.46 6.93
CA PHE A 56 -7.19 1.79 7.32
C PHE A 56 -5.99 2.70 7.12
N ASP A 57 -4.93 2.39 7.85
CA ASP A 57 -3.63 3.01 7.74
C ASP A 57 -2.73 2.15 6.83
N ALA A 58 -1.85 2.79 6.07
CA ALA A 58 -0.92 2.07 5.22
C ALA A 58 0.51 2.62 5.30
N GLN A 59 1.47 1.69 5.33
CA GLN A 59 2.84 1.96 4.95
C GLN A 59 2.96 1.74 3.44
N VAL A 60 3.44 2.75 2.73
CA VAL A 60 3.67 2.77 1.30
C VAL A 60 5.16 2.56 1.03
N LYS A 61 5.46 1.71 0.06
CA LYS A 61 6.80 1.52 -0.47
C LYS A 61 6.74 1.55 -1.98
N CYS A 62 7.81 2.05 -2.60
CA CYS A 62 7.91 2.13 -4.05
C CYS A 62 9.26 1.59 -4.52
N THR A 63 9.25 0.77 -5.56
CA THR A 63 10.48 0.16 -6.08
C THR A 63 10.41 -0.01 -7.59
N SER A 64 11.58 0.06 -8.23
CA SER A 64 11.73 -0.23 -9.66
C SER A 64 12.33 -1.61 -9.92
N SER A 65 12.80 -2.27 -8.86
CA SER A 65 13.49 -3.56 -8.96
C SER A 65 12.58 -4.61 -9.59
N GLN A 66 13.04 -5.22 -10.69
CA GLN A 66 12.34 -6.36 -11.30
C GLN A 66 12.68 -7.68 -10.60
N SER A 67 13.77 -7.75 -9.83
CA SER A 67 14.23 -9.00 -9.20
C SER A 67 13.30 -9.56 -8.13
N ILE A 68 12.34 -8.76 -7.67
CA ILE A 68 11.33 -9.16 -6.69
C ILE A 68 10.13 -9.88 -7.33
N PHE A 69 10.07 -9.93 -8.66
CA PHE A 69 8.91 -10.49 -9.36
C PHE A 69 9.08 -11.99 -9.58
N HIS A 70 8.23 -12.79 -8.93
CA HIS A 70 8.18 -14.25 -9.10
C HIS A 70 6.80 -14.69 -9.59
N ASN A 71 6.68 -15.94 -10.06
CA ASN A 71 5.46 -16.43 -10.71
C ASN A 71 4.17 -16.15 -9.92
N LYS A 72 4.16 -16.41 -8.61
CA LYS A 72 2.96 -16.24 -7.76
C LYS A 72 3.04 -15.08 -6.76
N PHE A 73 4.24 -14.57 -6.50
CA PHE A 73 4.50 -13.63 -5.42
C PHE A 73 5.42 -12.49 -5.85
N ILE A 74 5.25 -11.33 -5.22
CA ILE A 74 6.25 -10.27 -5.16
C ILE A 74 7.05 -10.48 -3.87
N LYS A 75 8.36 -10.75 -3.99
CA LYS A 75 9.27 -10.95 -2.86
C LYS A 75 9.87 -9.62 -2.42
N PHE A 76 9.22 -8.94 -1.49
CA PHE A 76 9.60 -7.59 -1.09
C PHE A 76 10.48 -7.60 0.18
N PRO A 77 11.72 -7.10 0.13
CA PRO A 77 12.54 -6.91 1.32
C PRO A 77 12.02 -5.75 2.16
N LEU A 78 11.58 -6.02 3.38
CA LEU A 78 11.05 -5.05 4.33
C LEU A 78 11.96 -4.95 5.56
N GLU A 79 12.26 -3.72 5.98
CA GLU A 79 13.00 -3.50 7.22
C GLU A 79 12.23 -4.06 8.43
N VAL A 80 12.94 -4.75 9.32
CA VAL A 80 12.35 -5.44 10.47
C VAL A 80 11.57 -4.48 11.37
N LYS A 81 12.02 -3.24 11.53
CA LYS A 81 11.30 -2.22 12.31
C LYS A 81 9.88 -1.94 11.77
N ASN A 82 9.71 -1.96 10.44
CA ASN A 82 8.40 -1.74 9.80
C ASN A 82 7.57 -3.03 9.88
N TYR A 83 8.20 -4.18 9.66
CA TYR A 83 7.57 -5.48 9.84
C TYR A 83 6.95 -5.66 11.23
N ILE A 84 7.71 -5.32 12.29
CA ILE A 84 7.26 -5.42 13.69
C ILE A 84 6.00 -4.60 13.95
N LYS A 85 5.91 -3.40 13.36
CA LYS A 85 4.74 -2.53 13.48
C LYS A 85 3.54 -3.10 12.73
N LEU A 86 3.73 -3.44 11.45
CA LEU A 86 2.68 -3.95 10.58
C LEU A 86 2.13 -5.32 11.02
N ARG A 87 2.93 -6.12 11.74
CA ARG A 87 2.48 -7.42 12.26
C ARG A 87 1.68 -7.37 13.57
N HIS A 88 1.51 -6.19 14.15
CA HIS A 88 0.88 -6.05 15.46
C HIS A 88 -0.47 -6.78 15.48
N GLU A 89 -0.74 -7.56 16.53
CA GLU A 89 -1.89 -8.48 16.56
C GLU A 89 -3.22 -7.77 16.79
N LYS A 90 -3.18 -6.62 17.47
CA LYS A 90 -4.36 -5.85 17.87
C LYS A 90 -4.20 -4.36 17.56
N PRO A 91 -4.03 -3.97 16.28
CA PRO A 91 -4.03 -2.56 15.94
C PRO A 91 -5.47 -2.02 16.05
N LEU A 92 -5.64 -0.80 16.54
CA LEU A 92 -6.97 -0.17 16.62
C LEU A 92 -7.50 0.13 15.21
N THR A 93 -6.66 0.73 14.37
CA THR A 93 -6.91 0.92 12.94
C THR A 93 -6.21 -0.20 12.16
N PRO A 94 -6.88 -0.92 11.25
CA PRO A 94 -6.21 -1.91 10.40
C PRO A 94 -5.01 -1.31 9.66
N GLN A 95 -3.94 -2.10 9.49
CA GLN A 95 -2.71 -1.65 8.84
C GLN A 95 -2.35 -2.54 7.66
N LEU A 96 -2.01 -1.91 6.53
CA LEU A 96 -1.58 -2.60 5.32
C LEU A 96 -0.18 -2.13 4.87
N LEU A 97 0.55 -3.03 4.21
CA LEU A 97 1.68 -2.66 3.37
C LEU A 97 1.19 -2.53 1.94
N ILE A 98 1.44 -1.39 1.30
CA ILE A 98 1.20 -1.17 -0.13
C ILE A 98 2.55 -0.98 -0.82
N VAL A 99 2.84 -1.81 -1.82
CA VAL A 99 4.08 -1.75 -2.61
C VAL A 99 3.74 -1.37 -4.05
N ILE A 100 4.16 -0.19 -4.47
CA ILE A 100 4.03 0.29 -5.86
C ILE A 100 5.28 -0.10 -6.63
N LEU A 101 5.09 -0.74 -7.78
CA LEU A 101 6.14 -0.98 -8.75
C LEU A 101 6.15 0.16 -9.77
N VAL A 102 7.33 0.60 -10.16
CA VAL A 102 7.53 1.57 -11.26
C VAL A 102 8.61 1.06 -12.22
N PRO A 103 8.68 1.54 -13.47
CA PRO A 103 9.82 1.27 -14.34
C PRO A 103 11.15 1.80 -13.78
N ASP A 104 12.28 1.23 -14.22
CA ASP A 104 13.61 1.75 -13.83
C ASP A 104 13.88 3.14 -14.42
N ASP A 105 13.47 3.36 -15.67
CA ASP A 105 13.49 4.68 -16.30
C ASP A 105 12.28 5.51 -15.84
N ILE A 106 12.56 6.71 -15.33
CA ILE A 106 11.55 7.66 -14.84
C ILE A 106 10.64 8.14 -15.96
N ASN A 107 11.16 8.24 -17.19
CA ASN A 107 10.36 8.65 -18.35
C ASN A 107 9.27 7.61 -18.70
N GLY A 108 9.41 6.39 -18.18
CA GLY A 108 8.41 5.35 -18.30
C GLY A 108 7.31 5.39 -17.24
N TRP A 109 7.43 6.18 -16.18
CA TRP A 109 6.48 6.12 -15.05
C TRP A 109 5.08 6.59 -15.44
N LEU A 110 5.01 7.67 -16.22
CA LEU A 110 3.77 8.32 -16.64
C LEU A 110 3.80 8.58 -18.14
N ASN A 111 2.81 8.06 -18.86
CA ASN A 111 2.61 8.31 -20.27
C ASN A 111 1.26 9.01 -20.45
N ILE A 112 1.26 10.16 -21.12
CA ILE A 112 0.06 10.97 -21.34
C ILE A 112 -0.12 11.19 -22.83
N SER A 113 -1.35 11.02 -23.29
CA SER A 113 -1.81 11.38 -24.62
C SER A 113 -3.22 11.96 -24.52
N GLU A 114 -3.76 12.45 -25.64
CA GLU A 114 -5.15 12.93 -25.69
C GLU A 114 -6.18 11.83 -25.38
N ASN A 115 -5.83 10.56 -25.60
CA ASN A 115 -6.73 9.44 -25.39
C ASN A 115 -6.64 8.83 -23.99
N GLU A 116 -5.47 8.90 -23.35
CA GLU A 116 -5.23 8.20 -22.08
C GLU A 116 -4.08 8.79 -21.26
N THR A 117 -4.18 8.58 -19.95
CA THR A 117 -3.08 8.74 -19.00
C THR A 117 -2.77 7.38 -18.37
N LEU A 118 -1.53 6.92 -18.53
CA LEU A 118 -1.05 5.62 -18.09
C LEU A 118 0.04 5.78 -17.03
N MET A 119 -0.25 5.36 -15.79
CA MET A 119 0.77 5.11 -14.77
C MET A 119 1.29 3.69 -14.94
N LYS A 120 2.53 3.51 -15.43
CA LYS A 120 3.04 2.17 -15.78
C LYS A 120 3.35 1.33 -14.55
N LYS A 121 3.12 0.01 -14.68
CA LYS A 121 3.17 -1.04 -13.65
C LYS A 121 1.93 -0.97 -12.73
N CYS A 122 2.05 -1.30 -11.45
CA CYS A 122 0.91 -1.44 -10.55
C CYS A 122 1.34 -1.52 -9.07
N GLY A 123 0.37 -1.33 -8.18
CA GLY A 123 0.51 -1.57 -6.75
C GLY A 123 0.05 -2.95 -6.30
N TYR A 124 0.63 -3.46 -5.23
CA TYR A 124 0.22 -4.69 -4.54
C TYR A 124 0.05 -4.41 -3.04
N TRP A 125 -0.82 -5.17 -2.37
CA TRP A 125 -1.10 -4.98 -0.95
C TRP A 125 -1.04 -6.28 -0.13
N ILE A 126 -0.77 -6.16 1.17
CA ILE A 126 -0.84 -7.29 2.11
C ILE A 126 -1.11 -6.80 3.54
N SER A 127 -1.89 -7.57 4.30
CA SER A 127 -1.92 -7.42 5.76
C SER A 127 -0.86 -8.32 6.39
N LEU A 128 -0.06 -7.76 7.31
CA LEU A 128 0.92 -8.52 8.08
C LEU A 128 0.42 -8.84 9.49
N LYS A 129 -0.80 -8.42 9.85
CA LYS A 129 -1.41 -8.64 11.16
C LYS A 129 -1.27 -10.11 11.57
N GLY A 130 -0.68 -10.36 12.73
CA GLY A 130 -0.53 -11.71 13.28
C GLY A 130 0.53 -12.59 12.61
N GLN A 131 1.25 -12.11 11.57
CA GLN A 131 2.36 -12.87 10.97
C GLN A 131 3.43 -13.20 12.03
N PRO A 132 4.18 -14.32 11.94
CA PRO A 132 5.11 -14.75 12.99
C PRO A 132 6.16 -13.71 13.38
N LYS A 133 6.66 -13.79 14.63
CA LYS A 133 7.85 -13.01 15.03
C LYS A 133 9.06 -13.45 14.20
N THR A 134 10.02 -12.54 14.04
CA THR A 134 11.30 -12.83 13.36
C THR A 134 12.47 -12.59 14.30
N ASN A 135 13.53 -13.38 14.14
CA ASN A 135 14.82 -13.18 14.81
C ASN A 135 15.79 -12.36 13.94
N ASN A 136 15.38 -11.97 12.73
CA ASN A 136 16.17 -11.09 11.87
C ASN A 136 16.25 -9.69 12.50
N ASN A 137 17.40 -9.03 12.37
CA ASN A 137 17.62 -7.70 12.95
C ASN A 137 17.59 -6.56 11.92
N SER A 138 17.70 -6.87 10.63
CA SER A 138 17.77 -5.87 9.54
C SER A 138 16.56 -5.93 8.62
N THR A 139 16.44 -7.01 7.85
CA THR A 139 15.45 -7.16 6.78
C THR A 139 14.79 -8.53 6.82
N ILE A 140 13.52 -8.58 6.45
CA ILE A 140 12.77 -9.81 6.19
C ILE A 140 12.14 -9.72 4.80
N THR A 141 12.11 -10.82 4.06
CA THR A 141 11.42 -10.86 2.75
C THR A 141 9.97 -11.25 2.96
N ILE A 142 9.06 -10.41 2.49
CA ILE A 142 7.62 -10.63 2.51
C ILE A 142 7.18 -11.16 1.15
N ASP A 143 6.40 -12.23 1.16
CA ASP A 143 5.80 -12.81 -0.05
C ASP A 143 4.40 -12.22 -0.24
N ILE A 144 4.28 -11.22 -1.12
CA ILE A 144 3.00 -10.57 -1.43
C ILE A 144 2.35 -11.33 -2.60
N PRO A 145 1.15 -11.93 -2.43
CA PRO A 145 0.48 -12.63 -3.51
C PRO A 145 0.23 -11.70 -4.69
N ARG A 146 0.55 -12.13 -5.92
CA ARG A 146 0.30 -11.34 -7.13
C ARG A 146 -1.17 -11.06 -7.41
N ILE A 147 -2.06 -11.85 -6.81
CA ILE A 147 -3.51 -11.62 -6.87
C ILE A 147 -3.94 -10.42 -6.02
N ASN A 148 -3.13 -9.99 -5.04
CA ASN A 148 -3.40 -8.82 -4.22
C ASN A 148 -3.01 -7.53 -4.95
N LEU A 149 -3.55 -7.34 -6.15
CA LEU A 149 -3.37 -6.12 -6.91
C LEU A 149 -4.15 -4.98 -6.23
N PHE A 150 -3.53 -3.81 -6.11
CA PHE A 150 -4.15 -2.62 -5.51
C PHE A 150 -4.92 -1.84 -6.59
N THR A 151 -6.15 -2.28 -6.83
CA THR A 151 -7.13 -1.69 -7.76
C THR A 151 -8.28 -1.03 -7.01
N PRO A 152 -9.13 -0.21 -7.66
CA PRO A 152 -10.32 0.35 -7.02
C PRO A 152 -11.25 -0.73 -6.45
N SER A 153 -11.47 -1.81 -7.20
CA SER A 153 -12.29 -2.95 -6.75
C SER A 153 -11.67 -3.69 -5.56
N ALA A 154 -10.35 -3.92 -5.56
CA ALA A 154 -9.66 -4.52 -4.41
C ALA A 154 -9.75 -3.63 -3.17
N LEU A 155 -9.62 -2.31 -3.35
CA LEU A 155 -9.77 -1.33 -2.28
C LEU A 155 -11.18 -1.34 -1.67
N SER A 156 -12.22 -1.46 -2.49
CA SER A 156 -13.59 -1.64 -1.99
C SER A 156 -13.76 -2.93 -1.19
N LEU A 157 -13.24 -4.05 -1.70
CA LEU A 157 -13.28 -5.35 -1.00
C LEU A 157 -12.53 -5.31 0.35
N ILE A 158 -11.40 -4.61 0.42
CA ILE A 158 -10.66 -4.39 1.67
C ILE A 158 -11.55 -3.68 2.69
N MET A 159 -12.22 -2.59 2.30
CA MET A 159 -13.09 -1.85 3.21
C MET A 159 -14.29 -2.68 3.67
N ASP A 160 -14.93 -3.44 2.77
CA ASP A 160 -16.04 -4.34 3.12
C ASP A 160 -15.63 -5.41 4.14
N LYS A 161 -14.41 -5.94 4.01
CA LYS A 161 -13.86 -6.89 4.99
C LYS A 161 -13.59 -6.21 6.34
N ILE A 162 -13.01 -5.00 6.34
CA ILE A 162 -12.75 -4.24 7.56
C ILE A 162 -14.04 -4.01 8.35
N VAL A 163 -15.10 -3.56 7.66
CA VAL A 163 -16.42 -3.30 8.26
C VAL A 163 -17.02 -4.57 8.87
N ARG A 164 -16.81 -5.72 8.22
CA ARG A 164 -17.26 -7.03 8.73
C ARG A 164 -16.36 -7.61 9.83
N GLY A 165 -15.25 -6.95 10.17
CA GLY A 165 -14.27 -7.46 11.14
C GLY A 165 -13.52 -8.71 10.64
N GLU A 166 -13.48 -8.93 9.33
CA GLU A 166 -12.79 -10.06 8.72
C GLU A 166 -11.27 -9.78 8.63
N ASP A 167 -10.47 -10.85 8.69
CA ASP A 167 -9.04 -10.72 8.40
C ASP A 167 -8.81 -10.47 6.90
N LEU A 168 -7.83 -9.60 6.63
CA LEU A 168 -7.51 -9.08 5.30
C LEU A 168 -6.60 -10.02 4.50
#